data_AF-A0AA88UG43-F1
#
_entry.id   AF-A0AA88UG43-F1
#
_cell.length_a   1.000
_cell.length_b   1.000
_cell.length_c   1.000
_cell.angle_alpha   90.00
_cell.angle_beta   90.00
_cell.angle_gamma   90.00
#
_symmetry.space_group_name_H-M   'P 1'
#
loop_
_entity.id
_entity.type
_entity.pdbx_description
1 polymer ?
#
loop_
_entity_poly.entity_id
_entity_poly.type
_entity_poly.pdbx_seq_one_letter_code
_entity_poly.pdbx_strand_id
1 'polypeptide(L)'
;MNLPPSLPQDWEKWGETSIFFTEEWGVIHVFALNLNDAYAYHVVDYVFPDPQVEGRIGRVALGSRIYFFGGDLIEAADGDLIEAADGEYYTYPLKMRVYDLRSRTWRDGPDLLGPKPFPLVAVIEGKIYALPGESACCYTLERLTSLHGWAVFEEYDPARERWSRLEEPPMHCYRYRPVHIYHPGAKTLFIKQEQDEGLYAFNLSTKKWSVHPWWTDHTADDPVVDNLWLHYWDSQSLIIGNNLYVAAPYDVYLRKSYVVVHKLDLPIRVDDPHHMECSEEAITFRFGGMYFPHVFLFQLHDHKLCVVVFRDASKVGFIPVSVYKLPPRDSSTSANPAGGEAKLGRIFRRHGRFSGDLRPRSCMIIDSGEAPFHAGACS
;
A
#
# COMPACT_ATOMS: atom_id res chain seq x y z
N MET A 1 -26.48 1.28 24.30
CA MET A 1 -25.09 1.20 23.77
C MET A 1 -25.21 0.46 22.46
N ASN A 2 -24.99 1.12 21.32
CA ASN A 2 -25.20 0.50 20.01
C ASN A 2 -24.05 -0.48 19.79
N LEU A 3 -24.37 -1.74 19.48
CA LEU A 3 -23.37 -2.70 19.01
C LEU A 3 -22.66 -2.09 17.80
N PRO A 4 -21.35 -2.37 17.61
CA PRO A 4 -20.70 -2.01 16.36
C PRO A 4 -21.53 -2.57 15.20
N PRO A 5 -21.70 -1.81 14.11
CA PRO A 5 -22.44 -2.29 12.95
C PRO A 5 -21.84 -3.64 12.54
N SER A 6 -22.68 -4.66 12.44
CA SER A 6 -22.27 -5.93 11.87
C SER A 6 -21.70 -5.67 10.48
N LEU A 7 -20.68 -6.43 10.09
CA LEU A 7 -20.15 -6.41 8.73
C LEU A 7 -21.30 -6.37 7.73
N PRO A 8 -21.26 -5.50 6.69
CA PRO A 8 -22.32 -5.45 5.70
C PRO A 8 -22.56 -6.87 5.16
N GLN A 9 -23.70 -7.47 5.55
CA GLN A 9 -24.08 -8.79 5.02
C GLN A 9 -24.53 -8.69 3.56
N ASP A 10 -24.77 -7.47 3.11
CA ASP A 10 -25.05 -7.16 1.72
C ASP A 10 -23.76 -7.14 0.92
N TRP A 11 -23.36 -8.34 0.47
CA TRP A 11 -22.15 -8.56 -0.31
C TRP A 11 -22.14 -7.84 -1.67
N GLU A 12 -23.25 -7.23 -2.08
CA GLU A 12 -23.33 -6.43 -3.31
C GLU A 12 -22.72 -5.03 -3.12
N LYS A 13 -22.64 -4.53 -1.88
CA LYS A 13 -22.00 -3.24 -1.54
C LYS A 13 -20.47 -3.29 -1.45
N TRP A 14 -19.87 -4.41 -1.85
CA TRP A 14 -18.40 -4.55 -1.83
C TRP A 14 -17.70 -3.63 -2.82
N GLY A 15 -18.41 -3.09 -3.81
CA GLY A 15 -17.90 -1.98 -4.63
C GLY A 15 -17.55 -0.73 -3.81
N GLU A 16 -18.11 -0.60 -2.61
CA GLU A 16 -17.86 0.48 -1.66
C GLU A 16 -16.86 0.10 -0.57
N THR A 17 -16.21 -1.06 -0.69
CA THR A 17 -15.31 -1.59 0.34
C THR A 17 -13.93 -1.85 -0.24
N SER A 18 -12.89 -1.45 0.49
CA SER A 18 -11.52 -1.89 0.22
C SER A 18 -11.10 -2.93 1.24
N ILE A 19 -10.47 -4.01 0.79
CA ILE A 19 -9.97 -5.07 1.65
C ILE A 19 -8.48 -4.92 1.82
N PHE A 20 -8.01 -5.09 3.03
CA PHE A 20 -6.60 -5.04 3.35
C PHE A 20 -6.26 -6.10 4.40
N PHE A 21 -4.96 -6.34 4.54
CA PHE A 21 -4.43 -7.50 5.25
C PHE A 21 -3.34 -7.06 6.22
N THR A 22 -3.37 -7.60 7.43
CA THR A 22 -2.17 -7.66 8.28
C THR A 22 -1.78 -9.11 8.47
N GLU A 23 -0.54 -9.34 8.87
CA GLU A 23 -0.04 -10.68 9.14
C GLU A 23 0.72 -10.66 10.46
N GLU A 24 0.39 -11.59 11.34
CA GLU A 24 1.09 -11.77 12.60
C GLU A 24 1.17 -13.26 12.92
N TRP A 25 2.38 -13.76 13.18
CA TRP A 25 2.62 -15.14 13.61
C TRP A 25 1.96 -16.20 12.69
N GLY A 26 2.00 -15.99 11.37
CA GLY A 26 1.41 -16.91 10.38
C GLY A 26 -0.12 -16.82 10.27
N VAL A 27 -0.76 -15.90 10.98
CA VAL A 27 -2.18 -15.57 10.84
C VAL A 27 -2.32 -14.34 9.95
N ILE A 28 -3.14 -14.47 8.90
CA ILE A 28 -3.52 -13.35 8.05
C ILE A 28 -4.86 -12.81 8.55
N HIS A 29 -4.83 -11.61 9.09
CA HIS A 29 -6.02 -10.89 9.50
C HIS A 29 -6.56 -10.12 8.30
N VAL A 30 -7.83 -10.35 7.98
CA VAL A 30 -8.50 -9.66 6.87
C VAL A 30 -9.42 -8.61 7.43
N PHE A 31 -9.27 -7.40 6.89
CA PHE A 31 -10.10 -6.27 7.23
C PHE A 31 -10.80 -5.71 5.98
N ALA A 32 -11.94 -5.07 6.21
CA ALA A 32 -12.71 -4.35 5.22
C ALA A 32 -12.84 -2.90 5.66
N LEU A 33 -12.50 -1.95 4.79
CA LEU A 33 -12.76 -0.53 4.99
C LEU A 33 -13.93 -0.12 4.10
N ASN A 34 -15.02 0.35 4.70
CA ASN A 34 -16.08 1.01 3.95
C ASN A 34 -15.59 2.39 3.50
N LEU A 35 -15.57 2.62 2.19
CA LEU A 35 -15.05 3.82 1.54
C LEU A 35 -16.02 5.01 1.60
N ASN A 36 -17.25 4.81 2.07
CA ASN A 36 -18.22 5.89 2.29
C ASN A 36 -18.09 6.54 3.68
N ASP A 37 -17.88 5.73 4.72
CA ASP A 37 -17.86 6.20 6.12
C ASP A 37 -16.50 5.99 6.83
N ALA A 38 -15.52 5.42 6.12
CA ALA A 38 -14.19 5.09 6.61
C ALA A 38 -14.20 4.17 7.85
N TYR A 39 -15.25 3.37 8.01
CA TYR A 39 -15.31 2.37 9.06
C TYR A 39 -14.57 1.10 8.65
N ALA A 40 -13.63 0.66 9.50
CA ALA A 40 -12.91 -0.59 9.30
C ALA A 40 -13.53 -1.72 10.11
N TYR A 41 -13.72 -2.87 9.47
CA TYR A 41 -14.27 -4.09 10.04
C TYR A 41 -13.22 -5.18 9.99
N HIS A 42 -13.09 -5.94 11.08
CA HIS A 42 -12.43 -7.23 11.01
C HIS A 42 -13.38 -8.23 10.34
N VAL A 43 -12.90 -8.91 9.30
CA VAL A 43 -13.70 -9.81 8.47
C VAL A 43 -13.52 -11.25 8.93
N VAL A 44 -12.26 -11.70 8.99
CA VAL A 44 -11.90 -13.10 9.22
C VAL A 44 -10.40 -13.21 9.44
N ASP A 45 -10.00 -14.20 10.24
CA ASP A 45 -8.62 -14.62 10.39
C ASP A 45 -8.38 -15.90 9.58
N TYR A 46 -7.29 -15.91 8.82
CA TYR A 46 -6.82 -17.12 8.15
C TYR A 46 -5.54 -17.60 8.80
N VAL A 47 -5.57 -18.85 9.24
CA VAL A 47 -4.36 -19.64 9.41
C VAL A 47 -4.12 -20.34 8.08
N PHE A 48 -2.92 -20.23 7.53
CA PHE A 48 -2.63 -20.90 6.27
C PHE A 48 -2.87 -22.41 6.43
N PRO A 49 -3.66 -23.04 5.54
CA PRO A 49 -3.97 -24.45 5.66
C PRO A 49 -2.74 -25.33 5.46
N ASP A 50 -1.72 -24.80 4.79
CA ASP A 50 -0.43 -25.44 4.61
C ASP A 50 0.59 -24.83 5.59
N PRO A 51 1.01 -25.57 6.63
CA PRO A 51 1.95 -25.07 7.63
C PRO A 51 3.36 -24.86 7.07
N GLN A 52 3.65 -25.28 5.84
CA GLN A 52 4.98 -25.15 5.25
C GLN A 52 5.19 -23.83 4.49
N VAL A 53 4.12 -23.09 4.18
CA VAL A 53 4.25 -21.80 3.49
C VAL A 53 4.74 -20.75 4.48
N GLU A 54 6.02 -20.43 4.40
CA GLU A 54 6.67 -19.48 5.28
C GLU A 54 6.47 -18.03 4.81
N GLY A 55 5.34 -17.45 5.20
CA GLY A 55 5.08 -16.01 5.06
C GLY A 55 5.30 -15.47 3.63
N ARG A 56 5.32 -14.14 3.48
CA ARG A 56 5.63 -13.47 2.20
C ARG A 56 4.74 -13.88 1.01
N ILE A 57 3.56 -14.42 1.28
CA ILE A 57 2.63 -14.86 0.25
C ILE A 57 1.98 -13.64 -0.40
N GLY A 58 1.87 -13.68 -1.72
CA GLY A 58 1.08 -12.74 -2.48
C GLY A 58 -0.38 -12.84 -2.09
N ARG A 59 -0.96 -11.74 -1.65
CA ARG A 59 -2.37 -11.66 -1.27
C ARG A 59 -3.01 -10.41 -1.83
N VAL A 60 -4.18 -10.58 -2.42
CA VAL A 60 -4.96 -9.45 -2.92
C VAL A 60 -6.44 -9.78 -2.92
N ALA A 61 -7.26 -8.77 -2.69
CA ALA A 61 -8.70 -8.89 -2.80
C ALA A 61 -9.20 -8.26 -4.10
N LEU A 62 -10.17 -8.92 -4.73
CA LEU A 62 -10.89 -8.38 -5.86
C LEU A 62 -12.35 -8.83 -5.78
N GLY A 63 -13.24 -7.87 -5.51
CA GLY A 63 -14.62 -8.15 -5.14
C GLY A 63 -14.69 -8.95 -3.84
N SER A 64 -15.57 -9.96 -3.78
CA SER A 64 -15.73 -10.81 -2.60
C SER A 64 -14.73 -11.96 -2.51
N ARG A 65 -13.62 -11.89 -3.25
CA ARG A 65 -12.62 -12.97 -3.32
C ARG A 65 -11.25 -12.47 -2.91
N ILE A 66 -10.53 -13.33 -2.21
CA ILE A 66 -9.14 -13.13 -1.86
C ILE A 66 -8.31 -14.18 -2.57
N TYR A 67 -7.27 -13.74 -3.24
CA TYR A 67 -6.37 -14.57 -4.01
C TYR A 67 -5.06 -14.66 -3.25
N PHE A 68 -4.56 -15.88 -3.07
CA PHE A 68 -3.33 -16.20 -2.38
C PHE A 68 -2.43 -17.01 -3.32
N PHE A 69 -1.18 -16.59 -3.50
CA PHE A 69 -0.23 -17.27 -4.38
C PHE A 69 1.22 -16.83 -4.12
N GLY A 70 2.18 -17.64 -4.59
CA GLY A 70 3.60 -17.37 -4.38
C GLY A 70 4.02 -17.52 -2.91
N GLY A 71 5.03 -16.76 -2.52
CA GLY A 71 5.69 -16.88 -1.22
C GLY A 71 6.88 -17.85 -1.25
N ASP A 72 7.56 -17.94 -0.12
CA ASP A 72 8.73 -18.80 0.08
C ASP A 72 8.24 -20.08 0.80
N LEU A 73 8.60 -21.27 0.30
CA LEU A 73 8.38 -22.55 0.98
C LEU A 73 9.71 -23.10 1.48
N ILE A 74 9.80 -23.41 2.78
CA ILE A 74 10.89 -24.21 3.36
C ILE A 74 10.44 -25.68 3.34
N GLU A 75 10.90 -26.38 2.29
CA GLU A 75 10.83 -27.83 2.00
C GLU A 75 9.49 -28.63 2.03
N ALA A 76 9.31 -29.45 0.97
CA ALA A 76 9.09 -30.90 1.12
C ALA A 76 9.67 -31.69 -0.07
N ALA A 77 10.73 -32.45 0.22
CA ALA A 77 11.23 -33.74 -0.32
C ALA A 77 11.31 -34.05 -1.85
N ASP A 78 10.47 -33.51 -2.75
CA ASP A 78 10.24 -34.14 -4.06
C ASP A 78 10.33 -33.19 -5.29
N GLY A 79 10.81 -31.95 -5.14
CA GLY A 79 10.81 -30.92 -6.20
C GLY A 79 12.19 -30.42 -6.66
N ASP A 80 12.21 -29.54 -7.67
CA ASP A 80 13.39 -28.78 -8.10
C ASP A 80 13.78 -27.77 -7.00
N LEU A 81 14.51 -28.25 -6.00
CA LEU A 81 14.95 -27.46 -4.87
C LEU A 81 16.10 -26.50 -5.25
N ILE A 82 16.04 -25.26 -4.78
CA ILE A 82 17.18 -24.33 -4.83
C ILE A 82 17.89 -24.33 -3.49
N GLU A 83 19.11 -24.86 -3.46
CA GLU A 83 20.03 -24.72 -2.34
C GLU A 83 20.44 -23.24 -2.20
N ALA A 84 20.04 -22.63 -1.10
CA ALA A 84 20.42 -21.29 -0.68
C ALA A 84 21.81 -21.26 -0.04
N ALA A 85 22.29 -20.04 0.23
CA ALA A 85 23.63 -19.81 0.77
C ALA A 85 23.85 -20.39 2.18
N ASP A 86 22.77 -20.59 2.93
CA ASP A 86 22.74 -21.20 4.26
C ASP A 86 22.64 -22.74 4.22
N GLY A 87 22.50 -23.33 3.03
CA GLY A 87 22.32 -24.77 2.84
C GLY A 87 20.85 -25.23 2.91
N GLU A 88 19.90 -24.31 3.08
CA GLU A 88 18.46 -24.60 3.05
C GLU A 88 17.96 -24.71 1.61
N TYR A 89 16.88 -25.46 1.41
CA TYR A 89 16.28 -25.67 0.10
C TYR A 89 14.93 -24.97 -0.01
N TYR A 90 14.83 -24.00 -0.93
CA TYR A 90 13.60 -23.25 -1.17
C TYR A 90 12.87 -23.76 -2.42
N THR A 91 11.54 -23.79 -2.34
CA THR A 91 10.66 -23.92 -3.50
C THR A 91 9.64 -22.77 -3.52
N TYR A 92 9.05 -22.50 -4.69
CA TYR A 92 8.10 -21.41 -4.87
C TYR A 92 6.83 -21.97 -5.48
N PRO A 93 5.72 -22.02 -4.73
CA PRO A 93 4.51 -22.67 -5.19
C PRO A 93 3.94 -21.88 -6.37
N LEU A 94 3.63 -22.59 -7.45
CA LEU A 94 2.85 -22.04 -8.55
C LEU A 94 1.35 -22.02 -8.23
N LYS A 95 0.92 -22.67 -7.14
CA LYS A 95 -0.49 -22.80 -6.80
C LYS A 95 -1.09 -21.46 -6.38
N MET A 96 -2.25 -21.16 -6.98
CA MET A 96 -3.13 -20.10 -6.51
C MET A 96 -4.31 -20.69 -5.75
N ARG A 97 -4.60 -20.14 -4.58
CA ARG A 97 -5.77 -20.45 -3.78
C ARG A 97 -6.70 -19.24 -3.74
N VAL A 98 -7.99 -19.48 -3.89
CA VAL A 98 -9.01 -18.43 -3.88
C VAL A 98 -9.96 -18.70 -2.73
N TYR A 99 -10.10 -17.71 -1.84
CA TYR A 99 -11.12 -17.72 -0.81
C TYR A 99 -12.29 -16.85 -1.23
N ASP A 100 -13.49 -17.41 -1.24
CA ASP A 100 -14.72 -16.65 -1.46
C ASP A 100 -15.34 -16.26 -0.11
N LEU A 101 -15.42 -14.96 0.15
CA LEU A 101 -15.90 -14.41 1.42
C LEU A 101 -17.41 -14.61 1.60
N ARG A 102 -18.17 -14.80 0.52
CA ARG A 102 -19.63 -15.03 0.57
C ARG A 102 -19.93 -16.43 1.04
N SER A 103 -19.35 -17.43 0.38
CA SER A 103 -19.55 -18.84 0.73
C SER A 103 -18.65 -19.31 1.86
N ARG A 104 -17.59 -18.54 2.19
CA ARG A 104 -16.57 -18.89 3.18
C ARG A 104 -15.83 -20.19 2.84
N THR A 105 -15.59 -20.39 1.55
CA THR A 105 -14.96 -21.60 1.03
C THR A 105 -13.69 -21.29 0.27
N TRP A 106 -12.73 -22.20 0.39
CA TRP A 106 -11.55 -22.24 -0.46
C TRP A 106 -11.83 -22.99 -1.76
N ARG A 107 -11.15 -22.59 -2.83
CA ARG A 107 -11.00 -23.36 -4.06
C ARG A 107 -9.61 -23.16 -4.64
N ASP A 108 -9.22 -24.05 -5.54
CA ASP A 108 -8.05 -23.85 -6.38
C ASP A 108 -8.34 -22.84 -7.50
N GLY A 109 -7.35 -22.01 -7.81
CA GLY A 109 -7.28 -21.21 -9.03
C GLY A 109 -6.31 -21.84 -10.03
N PRO A 110 -6.17 -21.26 -11.25
CA PRO A 110 -5.12 -21.67 -12.17
C PRO A 110 -3.73 -21.43 -11.57
N ASP A 111 -2.80 -22.33 -11.89
CA ASP A 111 -1.40 -22.21 -11.53
C ASP A 111 -0.77 -20.98 -12.21
N LEU A 112 0.13 -20.31 -11.48
CA LEU A 112 0.99 -19.23 -11.96
C LEU A 112 1.86 -19.72 -13.13
N LEU A 113 2.24 -18.79 -14.02
CA LEU A 113 3.13 -19.08 -15.16
C LEU A 113 4.61 -19.14 -14.75
N GLY A 114 4.94 -18.71 -13.53
CA GLY A 114 6.27 -18.80 -12.97
C GLY A 114 6.29 -18.51 -11.48
N PRO A 115 7.41 -18.83 -10.81
CA PRO A 115 7.55 -18.64 -9.37
C PRO A 115 7.39 -17.17 -8.96
N LYS A 116 6.96 -16.96 -7.72
CA LYS A 116 6.59 -15.67 -7.14
C LYS A 116 7.11 -15.54 -5.70
N PRO A 117 8.45 -15.52 -5.48
CA PRO A 117 9.00 -15.15 -4.18
C PRO A 117 8.51 -13.75 -3.81
N PHE A 118 8.10 -13.57 -2.56
CA PHE A 118 7.58 -12.34 -1.99
C PHE A 118 6.93 -11.37 -2.99
N PRO A 119 5.85 -11.77 -3.65
CA PRO A 119 5.45 -11.13 -4.89
C PRO A 119 4.82 -9.77 -4.64
N LEU A 120 5.08 -8.87 -5.59
CA LEU A 120 4.32 -7.65 -5.74
C LEU A 120 3.01 -7.97 -6.43
N VAL A 121 1.90 -7.60 -5.79
CA VAL A 121 0.57 -7.85 -6.30
C VAL A 121 -0.23 -6.55 -6.33
N ALA A 122 -0.87 -6.27 -7.45
CA ALA A 122 -1.75 -5.12 -7.61
C ALA A 122 -3.05 -5.52 -8.31
N VAL A 123 -4.18 -4.95 -7.86
CA VAL A 123 -5.45 -5.03 -8.59
C VAL A 123 -5.64 -3.76 -9.39
N ILE A 124 -5.76 -3.89 -10.70
CA ILE A 124 -5.89 -2.76 -11.61
C ILE A 124 -6.94 -3.10 -12.68
N GLU A 125 -7.94 -2.23 -12.83
CA GLU A 125 -9.02 -2.40 -13.82
C GLU A 125 -9.69 -3.79 -13.78
N GLY A 126 -9.88 -4.35 -12.57
CA GLY A 126 -10.53 -5.66 -12.38
C GLY A 126 -9.66 -6.88 -12.72
N LYS A 127 -8.35 -6.68 -12.90
CA LYS A 127 -7.36 -7.75 -13.07
C LYS A 127 -6.33 -7.73 -11.95
N ILE A 128 -5.63 -8.84 -11.78
CA ILE A 128 -4.53 -8.95 -10.81
C ILE A 128 -3.22 -8.99 -11.60
N TYR A 129 -2.27 -8.14 -11.23
CA TYR A 129 -0.92 -8.13 -11.78
C TYR A 129 0.02 -8.69 -10.72
N ALA A 130 0.85 -9.65 -11.10
CA ALA A 130 1.79 -10.31 -10.21
C ALA A 130 3.21 -10.24 -10.77
N LEU A 131 4.10 -9.63 -10.01
CA LEU A 131 5.52 -9.59 -10.29
C LEU A 131 6.26 -10.35 -9.18
N PRO A 132 7.25 -11.19 -9.50
CA PRO A 132 8.14 -11.71 -8.47
C PRO A 132 8.83 -10.57 -7.71
N GLY A 133 9.06 -10.77 -6.42
CA GLY A 133 9.82 -9.86 -5.57
C GLY A 133 11.05 -10.55 -4.99
N GLU A 134 11.40 -10.16 -3.76
CA GLU A 134 12.59 -10.65 -3.06
C GLU A 134 12.45 -12.11 -2.65
N SER A 135 13.49 -12.90 -2.94
CA SER A 135 13.55 -14.30 -2.52
C SER A 135 14.40 -14.45 -1.27
N ALA A 136 13.97 -15.24 -0.28
CA ALA A 136 14.82 -15.61 0.86
C ALA A 136 16.19 -16.21 0.44
N CYS A 137 16.29 -16.87 -0.72
CA CYS A 137 17.52 -17.51 -1.18
C CYS A 137 18.52 -16.55 -1.86
N CYS A 138 18.18 -15.27 -2.05
CA CYS A 138 18.91 -14.37 -2.96
C CYS A 138 20.30 -13.89 -2.48
N TYR A 139 20.85 -14.46 -1.39
CA TYR A 139 22.22 -14.16 -0.96
C TYR A 139 23.30 -14.66 -1.94
N THR A 140 22.98 -15.52 -2.92
CA THR A 140 23.91 -15.89 -4.01
C THR A 140 23.35 -15.57 -5.39
N LEU A 141 23.53 -14.31 -5.80
CA LEU A 141 23.01 -13.76 -7.05
C LEU A 141 23.36 -14.56 -8.31
N GLU A 142 24.52 -15.21 -8.33
CA GLU A 142 25.05 -15.93 -9.50
C GLU A 142 24.18 -17.13 -9.90
N ARG A 143 23.51 -17.79 -8.94
CA ARG A 143 22.61 -18.91 -9.26
C ARG A 143 21.29 -18.45 -9.87
N LEU A 144 20.70 -17.36 -9.37
CA LEU A 144 19.40 -16.86 -9.85
C LEU A 144 19.48 -16.19 -11.22
N THR A 145 20.57 -15.48 -11.55
CA THR A 145 20.72 -14.84 -12.88
C THR A 145 20.90 -15.84 -14.01
N SER A 146 21.40 -17.05 -13.70
CA SER A 146 21.48 -18.15 -14.65
C SER A 146 20.11 -18.77 -14.99
N LEU A 147 19.11 -18.59 -14.11
CA LEU A 147 17.73 -19.04 -14.30
C LEU A 147 16.95 -18.02 -15.15
N HIS A 148 17.40 -17.81 -16.39
CA HIS A 148 16.62 -17.09 -17.39
C HIS A 148 15.22 -17.72 -17.48
N GLY A 149 14.17 -16.90 -17.30
CA GLY A 149 12.77 -17.35 -17.36
C GLY A 149 12.05 -17.49 -16.02
N TRP A 150 12.72 -17.25 -14.89
CA TRP A 150 12.06 -17.21 -13.57
C TRP A 150 11.26 -15.91 -13.33
N ALA A 151 11.68 -14.80 -13.93
CA ALA A 151 11.09 -13.48 -13.69
C ALA A 151 9.83 -13.28 -14.54
N VAL A 152 8.78 -14.02 -14.24
CA VAL A 152 7.54 -13.95 -15.02
C VAL A 152 6.66 -12.84 -14.48
N PHE A 153 6.54 -11.72 -15.20
CA PHE A 153 5.48 -10.75 -14.97
C PHE A 153 4.20 -11.23 -15.65
N GLU A 154 3.10 -11.30 -14.90
CA GLU A 154 1.85 -11.88 -15.40
C GLU A 154 0.61 -11.14 -14.91
N GLU A 155 -0.43 -11.15 -15.75
CA GLU A 155 -1.78 -10.69 -15.40
C GLU A 155 -2.73 -11.88 -15.27
N TYR A 156 -3.54 -11.89 -14.21
CA TYR A 156 -4.68 -12.77 -14.06
C TYR A 156 -5.97 -12.04 -14.42
N ASP A 157 -6.73 -12.65 -15.32
CA ASP A 157 -8.07 -12.23 -15.68
C ASP A 157 -9.10 -13.15 -15.00
N PRO A 158 -9.81 -12.69 -13.95
CA PRO A 158 -10.79 -13.49 -13.24
C PRO A 158 -12.02 -13.85 -14.07
N ALA A 159 -12.33 -13.10 -15.13
CA ALA A 159 -13.45 -13.42 -16.01
C ALA A 159 -13.14 -14.63 -16.91
N ARG A 160 -11.85 -14.87 -17.17
CA ARG A 160 -11.36 -16.01 -17.96
C ARG A 160 -10.69 -17.09 -17.12
N GLU A 161 -10.53 -16.84 -15.81
CA GLU A 161 -9.77 -17.66 -14.87
C GLU A 161 -8.42 -18.11 -15.45
N ARG A 162 -7.64 -17.14 -15.94
CA ARG A 162 -6.39 -17.43 -16.65
C ARG A 162 -5.32 -16.39 -16.42
N TRP A 163 -4.09 -16.85 -16.21
CA TRP A 163 -2.88 -16.06 -16.24
C TRP A 163 -2.39 -15.83 -17.67
N SER A 164 -1.89 -14.64 -17.96
CA SER A 164 -1.26 -14.28 -19.23
C SER A 164 0.10 -13.62 -18.97
N ARG A 165 1.13 -14.08 -19.67
CA ARG A 165 2.48 -13.51 -19.57
C ARG A 165 2.50 -12.08 -20.14
N LEU A 166 3.16 -11.18 -19.43
CA LEU A 166 3.43 -9.81 -19.83
C LEU A 166 4.88 -9.64 -20.27
N GLU A 167 5.23 -8.44 -20.74
CA GLU A 167 6.62 -8.10 -21.05
C GLU A 167 7.50 -8.26 -19.80
N GLU A 168 8.66 -8.87 -19.97
CA GLU A 168 9.60 -9.08 -18.87
C GLU A 168 10.07 -7.73 -18.32
N PRO A 169 10.13 -7.59 -16.98
CA PRO A 169 10.56 -6.35 -16.37
C PRO A 169 12.05 -6.11 -16.69
N PRO A 170 12.45 -4.87 -17.02
CA PRO A 170 13.84 -4.52 -17.29
C PRO A 170 14.68 -4.38 -16.01
N MET A 171 14.34 -5.13 -14.95
CA MET A 171 14.93 -5.05 -13.62
C MET A 171 15.11 -6.43 -13.00
N HIS A 172 16.10 -6.56 -12.14
CA HIS A 172 16.36 -7.79 -11.40
C HIS A 172 15.48 -7.81 -10.14
N CYS A 173 14.24 -8.29 -10.30
CA CYS A 173 13.18 -8.27 -9.28
C CYS A 173 13.47 -8.99 -7.95
N TYR A 174 14.63 -9.62 -7.76
CA TYR A 174 14.88 -10.59 -6.69
C TYR A 174 15.63 -10.07 -5.47
N ARG A 175 16.10 -8.82 -5.50
CA ARG A 175 17.01 -8.34 -4.45
C ARG A 175 16.31 -7.65 -3.27
N TYR A 176 15.18 -6.97 -3.48
CA TYR A 176 14.54 -6.13 -2.46
C TYR A 176 13.05 -6.02 -2.69
N ARG A 177 12.32 -5.58 -1.66
CA ARG A 177 10.87 -5.30 -1.68
C ARG A 177 10.54 -4.23 -2.72
N PRO A 178 9.99 -4.60 -3.89
CA PRO A 178 9.48 -3.58 -4.80
C PRO A 178 8.30 -2.87 -4.14
N VAL A 179 8.30 -1.53 -4.16
CA VAL A 179 7.11 -0.75 -3.81
C VAL A 179 6.47 -0.29 -5.11
N HIS A 180 5.15 -0.43 -5.21
CA HIS A 180 4.42 0.00 -6.39
C HIS A 180 3.45 1.14 -6.08
N ILE A 181 3.22 1.93 -7.13
CA ILE A 181 2.16 2.92 -7.21
C ILE A 181 1.44 2.72 -8.53
N TYR A 182 0.12 2.57 -8.47
CA TYR A 182 -0.69 2.68 -9.67
C TYR A 182 -1.16 4.12 -9.85
N HIS A 183 -0.92 4.69 -11.03
CA HIS A 183 -1.49 5.97 -11.45
C HIS A 183 -2.69 5.72 -12.36
N PRO A 184 -3.94 5.88 -11.89
CA PRO A 184 -5.13 5.58 -12.68
C PRO A 184 -5.24 6.40 -13.96
N GLY A 185 -4.99 7.72 -13.87
CA GLY A 185 -5.04 8.62 -15.03
C GLY A 185 -4.07 8.26 -16.16
N ALA A 186 -2.81 7.93 -15.81
CA ALA A 186 -1.79 7.52 -16.78
C ALA A 186 -1.89 6.04 -17.20
N LYS A 187 -2.67 5.23 -16.47
CA LYS A 187 -2.70 3.77 -16.58
C LYS A 187 -1.31 3.16 -16.49
N THR A 188 -0.51 3.65 -15.54
CA THR A 188 0.88 3.25 -15.36
C THR A 188 1.06 2.67 -13.97
N LEU A 189 1.70 1.49 -13.92
CA LEU A 189 2.19 0.89 -12.69
C LEU A 189 3.66 1.28 -12.53
N PHE A 190 3.93 2.16 -11.57
CA PHE A 190 5.29 2.52 -11.18
C PHE A 190 5.80 1.52 -10.15
N ILE A 191 7.06 1.14 -10.27
CA ILE A 191 7.76 0.23 -9.37
C ILE A 191 9.12 0.85 -9.07
N LYS A 192 9.41 1.04 -7.78
CA LYS A 192 10.72 1.51 -7.32
C LYS A 192 11.47 0.35 -6.69
N GLN A 193 12.73 0.19 -7.08
CA GLN A 193 13.64 -0.79 -6.50
C GLN A 193 14.65 -0.07 -5.61
N GLU A 194 14.85 -0.57 -4.39
CA GLU A 194 15.66 0.10 -3.38
C GLU A 194 17.16 0.16 -3.72
N GLN A 195 17.74 -0.90 -4.31
CA GLN A 195 19.19 -1.00 -4.54
C GLN A 195 19.69 -0.45 -5.87
N ASP A 196 18.98 -0.75 -6.96
CA ASP A 196 19.44 -0.33 -8.29
C ASP A 196 19.12 1.15 -8.55
N GLU A 197 18.43 1.79 -7.59
CA GLU A 197 17.92 3.15 -7.69
C GLU A 197 17.27 3.34 -9.08
N GLY A 198 16.45 2.35 -9.47
CA GLY A 198 15.62 2.39 -10.67
C GLY A 198 14.15 2.64 -10.35
N LEU A 199 13.51 3.50 -11.14
CA LEU A 199 12.07 3.68 -11.20
C LEU A 199 11.63 3.11 -12.53
N TYR A 200 10.75 2.13 -12.47
CA TYR A 200 10.27 1.39 -13.61
C TYR A 200 8.80 1.68 -13.77
N ALA A 201 8.36 1.94 -14.99
CA ALA A 201 6.97 2.23 -15.27
C ALA A 201 6.44 1.21 -16.28
N PHE A 202 5.39 0.49 -15.92
CA PHE A 202 4.69 -0.38 -16.84
C PHE A 202 3.40 0.29 -17.31
N ASN A 203 3.35 0.65 -18.59
CA ASN A 203 2.17 1.21 -19.20
C ASN A 203 1.18 0.08 -19.54
N LEU A 204 0.01 0.08 -18.89
CA LEU A 204 -0.98 -0.99 -19.03
C LEU A 204 -1.65 -1.01 -20.41
N SER A 205 -1.67 0.13 -21.10
CA SER A 205 -2.30 0.26 -22.42
C SER A 205 -1.41 -0.30 -23.52
N THR A 206 -0.11 0.03 -23.49
CA THR A 206 0.86 -0.46 -24.46
C THR A 206 1.47 -1.79 -24.06
N LYS A 207 1.31 -2.19 -22.79
CA LYS A 207 1.98 -3.32 -22.14
C LYS A 207 3.50 -3.24 -22.28
N LYS A 208 4.03 -2.02 -22.15
CA LYS A 208 5.47 -1.73 -22.28
C LYS A 208 6.08 -1.15 -21.02
N TRP A 209 7.31 -1.57 -20.75
CA TRP A 209 8.14 -0.97 -19.71
C TRP A 209 8.89 0.28 -20.20
N SER A 210 9.01 1.26 -19.32
CA SER A 210 10.01 2.33 -19.38
C SER A 210 10.89 2.27 -18.13
N VAL A 211 12.17 2.64 -18.31
CA VAL A 211 13.17 2.69 -17.24
C VAL A 211 13.55 4.15 -17.04
N HIS A 212 13.53 4.59 -15.79
CA HIS A 212 13.91 5.92 -15.37
C HIS A 212 15.04 5.76 -14.36
N PRO A 213 16.31 5.67 -14.79
CA PRO A 213 17.43 5.48 -13.89
C PRO A 213 17.76 6.77 -13.12
N TRP A 214 18.11 6.68 -11.84
CA TRP A 214 18.36 7.85 -10.97
C TRP A 214 19.43 8.84 -11.46
N TRP A 215 20.35 8.40 -12.32
CA TRP A 215 21.48 9.22 -12.80
C TRP A 215 21.19 9.99 -14.09
N THR A 216 20.05 9.78 -14.74
CA THR A 216 19.69 10.64 -15.89
C THR A 216 19.31 12.00 -15.35
N ASP A 217 19.88 13.08 -15.93
CA ASP A 217 19.44 14.45 -15.64
C ASP A 217 17.94 14.54 -15.94
N HIS A 218 17.12 14.40 -14.91
CA HIS A 218 15.67 14.25 -15.06
C HIS A 218 14.95 15.58 -15.37
N THR A 219 15.70 16.63 -15.67
CA THR A 219 15.28 18.02 -15.52
C THR A 219 14.25 18.56 -16.54
N ALA A 220 13.50 17.73 -17.28
CA ALA A 220 12.45 18.28 -18.16
C ALA A 220 11.27 17.37 -18.57
N ASP A 221 11.44 16.05 -18.74
CA ASP A 221 10.51 15.31 -19.62
C ASP A 221 9.36 14.58 -18.90
N ASP A 222 9.53 14.17 -17.63
CA ASP A 222 8.46 13.52 -16.85
C ASP A 222 8.48 13.94 -15.37
N PRO A 223 7.81 15.04 -15.01
CA PRO A 223 7.74 15.53 -13.63
C PRO A 223 7.08 14.54 -12.64
N VAL A 224 6.33 13.53 -13.11
CA VAL A 224 5.80 12.49 -12.21
C VAL A 224 6.93 11.59 -11.74
N VAL A 225 7.82 11.21 -12.65
CA VAL A 225 9.01 10.39 -12.36
C VAL A 225 9.93 11.08 -11.36
N ASP A 226 10.17 12.38 -11.51
CA ASP A 226 11.03 13.16 -10.61
C ASP A 226 10.52 13.17 -9.17
N ASN A 227 9.21 13.37 -9.03
CA ASN A 227 8.55 13.37 -7.72
C ASN A 227 8.58 11.99 -7.07
N LEU A 228 8.39 10.95 -7.87
CA LEU A 228 8.50 9.56 -7.44
C LEU A 228 9.93 9.21 -6.98
N TRP A 229 10.94 9.87 -7.55
CA TRP A 229 12.34 9.72 -7.20
C TRP A 229 12.70 10.27 -5.82
N LEU A 230 12.30 11.50 -5.54
CA LEU A 230 12.76 12.27 -4.38
C LEU A 230 12.35 11.70 -3.02
N HIS A 231 11.31 10.85 -2.99
CA HIS A 231 10.75 10.36 -1.74
C HIS A 231 11.05 8.87 -1.52
N TYR A 232 11.36 8.51 -0.26
CA TYR A 232 11.59 7.13 0.16
C TYR A 232 10.26 6.36 0.20
N TRP A 233 10.22 5.17 -0.41
CA TRP A 233 9.01 4.34 -0.51
C TRP A 233 9.23 3.10 0.37
N ASP A 234 8.72 3.12 1.59
CA ASP A 234 9.01 2.02 2.53
C ASP A 234 7.81 1.12 2.81
N SER A 235 6.57 1.56 2.55
CA SER A 235 5.42 0.75 2.96
C SER A 235 4.18 0.88 2.08
N GLN A 236 3.65 2.08 1.90
CA GLN A 236 2.40 2.29 1.17
C GLN A 236 2.42 3.64 0.49
N SER A 237 1.83 3.67 -0.69
CA SER A 237 1.67 4.89 -1.46
C SER A 237 0.40 4.83 -2.29
N LEU A 238 -0.18 5.99 -2.54
CA LEU A 238 -1.48 6.12 -3.20
C LEU A 238 -1.54 7.44 -3.94
N ILE A 239 -2.04 7.43 -5.17
CA ILE A 239 -2.33 8.66 -5.93
C ILE A 239 -3.83 8.95 -5.83
N ILE A 240 -4.20 10.15 -5.37
CA ILE A 240 -5.58 10.65 -5.36
C ILE A 240 -5.64 11.96 -6.14
N GLY A 241 -6.36 11.95 -7.26
CA GLY A 241 -6.35 13.05 -8.21
C GLY A 241 -4.93 13.26 -8.73
N ASN A 242 -4.38 14.45 -8.46
CA ASN A 242 -3.01 14.81 -8.79
C ASN A 242 -2.06 14.71 -7.59
N ASN A 243 -2.47 14.13 -6.47
CA ASN A 243 -1.63 14.09 -5.27
C ASN A 243 -1.08 12.70 -5.04
N LEU A 244 0.25 12.59 -4.90
CA LEU A 244 0.89 11.39 -4.39
C LEU A 244 0.96 11.45 -2.86
N TYR A 245 0.42 10.42 -2.23
CA TYR A 245 0.51 10.18 -0.81
C TYR A 245 1.47 9.03 -0.53
N VAL A 246 2.44 9.25 0.34
CA VAL A 246 3.41 8.22 0.76
C VAL A 246 3.38 8.12 2.27
N ALA A 247 3.20 6.90 2.79
CA ALA A 247 3.31 6.60 4.21
C ALA A 247 4.69 6.00 4.50
N ALA A 248 5.47 6.69 5.34
CA ALA A 248 6.73 6.19 5.89
C ALA A 248 6.53 5.83 7.37
N PRO A 249 6.62 4.55 7.78
CA PRO A 249 6.30 4.11 9.13
C PRO A 249 7.48 4.21 10.11
N TYR A 250 8.68 4.62 9.66
CA TYR A 250 9.86 4.53 10.51
C TYR A 250 10.96 5.56 10.21
N ASP A 251 11.61 5.98 11.29
CA ASP A 251 12.90 6.66 11.27
C ASP A 251 13.86 5.91 12.19
N VAL A 252 14.82 5.25 11.53
CA VAL A 252 15.91 4.48 12.14
C VAL A 252 16.71 5.30 13.16
N TYR A 253 16.81 6.61 12.99
CA TYR A 253 17.64 7.46 13.84
C TYR A 253 16.92 7.89 15.11
N LEU A 254 15.61 8.10 15.06
CA LEU A 254 14.86 8.62 16.20
C LEU A 254 14.34 7.55 17.17
N ARG A 255 14.48 6.25 16.84
CA ARG A 255 13.92 5.12 17.62
C ARG A 255 12.45 5.33 18.00
N LYS A 256 11.72 6.04 17.14
CA LYS A 256 10.31 6.37 17.32
C LYS A 256 9.59 5.95 16.07
N SER A 257 8.57 5.13 16.23
CA SER A 257 7.66 4.84 15.13
C SER A 257 6.77 6.06 14.94
N TYR A 258 6.95 6.71 13.80
CA TYR A 258 6.02 7.70 13.34
C TYR A 258 5.50 7.32 11.97
N VAL A 259 4.29 7.77 11.68
CA VAL A 259 3.77 7.72 10.32
C VAL A 259 3.82 9.16 9.83
N VAL A 260 4.56 9.40 8.76
CA VAL A 260 4.44 10.65 8.02
C VAL A 260 3.74 10.33 6.72
N VAL A 261 2.65 11.06 6.48
CA VAL A 261 2.01 11.09 5.16
C VAL A 261 2.46 12.36 4.47
N HIS A 262 3.20 12.21 3.37
CA HIS A 262 3.55 13.31 2.48
C HIS A 262 2.43 13.48 1.45
N LYS A 263 2.14 14.71 1.03
CA LYS A 263 1.28 15.04 -0.10
C LYS A 263 2.12 15.77 -1.13
N LEU A 264 2.16 15.27 -2.36
CA LEU A 264 2.98 15.80 -3.45
C LEU A 264 2.09 16.11 -4.65
N ASP A 265 2.03 17.37 -5.07
CA ASP A 265 1.26 17.80 -6.25
C ASP A 265 1.93 17.25 -7.54
N LEU A 266 1.18 16.61 -8.44
CA LEU A 266 1.65 16.07 -9.72
C LEU A 266 1.02 16.85 -10.90
N PRO A 267 1.82 17.31 -11.88
CA PRO A 267 3.27 17.49 -11.80
C PRO A 267 3.66 18.66 -10.89
N ILE A 268 4.82 18.58 -10.22
CA ILE A 268 5.40 19.78 -9.59
C ILE A 268 5.89 20.66 -10.73
N ARG A 269 5.51 21.95 -10.75
CA ARG A 269 6.09 22.92 -11.68
C ARG A 269 7.53 23.20 -11.26
N VAL A 270 8.49 22.68 -12.02
CA VAL A 270 9.94 22.86 -11.82
C VAL A 270 10.40 24.23 -12.37
N ASP A 271 9.67 25.31 -12.05
CA ASP A 271 10.12 26.64 -12.45
C ASP A 271 11.38 27.05 -11.65
N ASP A 272 11.69 26.33 -10.56
CA ASP A 272 12.94 26.45 -9.79
C ASP A 272 13.33 25.09 -9.14
N PRO A 273 14.34 24.37 -9.67
CA PRO A 273 14.80 23.09 -9.12
C PRO A 273 15.46 23.21 -7.72
N HIS A 274 15.71 24.43 -7.23
CA HIS A 274 16.21 24.70 -5.89
C HIS A 274 15.12 25.20 -4.92
N HIS A 275 13.94 25.58 -5.43
CA HIS A 275 12.72 25.79 -4.65
C HIS A 275 11.77 24.59 -4.77
N MET A 276 12.25 23.43 -4.32
CA MET A 276 11.34 22.41 -3.81
C MET A 276 10.80 22.84 -2.45
N GLU A 277 10.03 23.93 -2.42
CA GLU A 277 8.96 24.02 -1.43
C GLU A 277 7.89 23.03 -1.88
N CYS A 278 8.17 21.73 -1.72
CA CYS A 278 7.07 20.81 -1.45
C CYS A 278 6.31 21.49 -0.31
N SER A 279 5.06 21.87 -0.55
CA SER A 279 4.15 22.18 0.54
C SER A 279 3.92 20.86 1.27
N GLU A 280 4.91 20.44 2.05
CA GLU A 280 4.90 19.20 2.80
C GLU A 280 3.84 19.36 3.88
N GLU A 281 2.62 19.00 3.54
CA GLU A 281 1.57 18.74 4.51
C GLU A 281 1.87 17.37 5.13
N ALA A 282 2.85 17.35 6.03
CA ALA A 282 3.24 16.16 6.77
C ALA A 282 2.28 15.91 7.93
N ILE A 283 1.45 14.88 7.84
CA ILE A 283 0.68 14.40 8.99
C ILE A 283 1.56 13.42 9.77
N THR A 284 2.07 13.86 10.92
CA THR A 284 2.92 13.02 11.79
C THR A 284 2.09 12.37 12.90
N PHE A 285 2.05 11.05 12.92
CA PHE A 285 1.54 10.25 14.04
C PHE A 285 2.71 9.79 14.88
N ARG A 286 2.63 9.88 16.22
CA ARG A 286 3.70 9.39 17.11
C ARG A 286 3.20 8.23 17.95
N PHE A 287 3.87 7.11 17.86
CA PHE A 287 3.59 5.92 18.67
C PHE A 287 4.69 5.72 19.71
N GLY A 288 4.32 5.27 20.91
CA GLY A 288 5.29 4.86 21.92
C GLY A 288 5.75 3.41 21.70
N GLY A 289 7.05 3.14 21.83
CA GLY A 289 7.64 1.80 21.74
C GLY A 289 8.29 1.48 20.40
N MET A 290 8.93 0.30 20.31
CA MET A 290 9.67 -0.18 19.11
C MET A 290 8.79 -1.03 18.17
N TYR A 291 7.51 -0.73 18.03
CA TYR A 291 6.63 -1.50 17.15
C TYR A 291 6.51 -0.81 15.79
N PHE A 292 6.66 -1.56 14.70
CA PHE A 292 6.45 -1.06 13.34
C PHE A 292 4.94 -1.02 13.06
N PRO A 293 4.31 0.17 12.98
CA PRO A 293 2.89 0.23 12.69
C PRO A 293 2.64 -0.23 11.25
N HIS A 294 1.58 -1.00 11.03
CA HIS A 294 1.08 -1.21 9.67
C HIS A 294 0.24 0.01 9.29
N VAL A 295 0.65 0.70 8.24
CA VAL A 295 -0.10 1.83 7.68
C VAL A 295 -0.75 1.37 6.40
N PHE A 296 -1.97 1.83 6.14
CA PHE A 296 -2.68 1.65 4.89
C PHE A 296 -3.28 2.99 4.45
N LEU A 297 -3.18 3.28 3.16
CA LEU A 297 -3.73 4.49 2.55
C LEU A 297 -4.88 4.09 1.63
N PHE A 298 -6.02 4.79 1.74
CA PHE A 298 -7.19 4.55 0.89
C PHE A 298 -7.75 5.85 0.35
N GLN A 299 -8.30 5.77 -0.86
CA GLN A 299 -9.13 6.83 -1.42
C GLN A 299 -10.60 6.53 -1.10
N LEU A 300 -11.26 7.45 -0.40
CA LEU A 300 -12.70 7.42 -0.17
C LEU A 300 -13.46 7.88 -1.42
N HIS A 301 -14.76 7.56 -1.50
CA HIS A 301 -15.59 7.89 -2.69
C HIS A 301 -15.67 9.38 -3.00
N ASP A 302 -15.50 10.24 -1.99
CA ASP A 302 -15.49 11.69 -2.12
C ASP A 302 -14.07 12.26 -2.34
N HIS A 303 -13.15 11.43 -2.87
CA HIS A 303 -11.75 11.76 -3.16
C HIS A 303 -10.92 12.17 -1.93
N LYS A 304 -11.36 11.80 -0.72
CA LYS A 304 -10.59 12.03 0.50
C LYS A 304 -9.58 10.91 0.74
N LEU A 305 -8.49 11.26 1.42
CA LEU A 305 -7.54 10.30 1.95
C LEU A 305 -8.06 9.71 3.26
N CYS A 306 -8.03 8.38 3.39
CA CYS A 306 -8.15 7.68 4.65
C CYS A 306 -6.81 7.02 5.00
N VAL A 307 -6.37 7.20 6.25
CA VAL A 307 -5.14 6.60 6.77
C VAL A 307 -5.52 5.65 7.88
N VAL A 308 -5.27 4.36 7.70
CA VAL A 308 -5.51 3.35 8.71
C VAL A 308 -4.17 2.93 9.30
N VAL A 309 -4.05 2.96 10.63
CA VAL A 309 -2.81 2.62 11.33
C VAL A 309 -3.05 1.56 12.39
N PHE A 310 -2.39 0.42 12.27
CA PHE A 310 -2.39 -0.65 13.27
C PHE A 310 -1.09 -0.62 14.05
N ARG A 311 -1.20 -0.58 15.38
CA ARG A 311 -0.02 -0.66 16.27
C ARG A 311 0.37 -2.11 16.59
N ASP A 312 -0.61 -2.99 16.60
CA ASP A 312 -0.50 -4.40 17.02
C ASP A 312 -1.69 -5.12 16.37
N ALA A 313 -1.42 -6.06 15.45
CA ALA A 313 -2.46 -6.74 14.71
C ALA A 313 -3.18 -7.80 15.58
N SER A 314 -2.47 -8.38 16.56
CA SER A 314 -2.98 -9.42 17.47
C SER A 314 -3.98 -8.87 18.47
N LYS A 315 -3.90 -7.57 18.80
CA LYS A 315 -4.85 -6.88 19.66
C LYS A 315 -5.95 -6.26 18.80
N VAL A 316 -6.74 -7.13 18.17
CA VAL A 316 -8.00 -6.78 17.49
C VAL A 316 -9.04 -6.34 18.54
N GLY A 317 -8.82 -5.17 19.12
CA GLY A 317 -9.85 -4.38 19.79
C GLY A 317 -9.88 -3.06 19.04
N PHE A 318 -11.06 -2.67 18.52
CA PHE A 318 -11.32 -1.49 17.69
C PHE A 318 -10.28 -0.37 17.89
N ILE A 319 -9.23 -0.38 17.07
CA ILE A 319 -8.26 0.71 17.07
C ILE A 319 -8.98 1.85 16.38
N PRO A 320 -9.16 3.01 17.02
CA PRO A 320 -9.76 4.15 16.36
C PRO A 320 -8.93 4.50 15.12
N VAL A 321 -9.54 4.33 13.96
CA VAL A 321 -9.01 4.82 12.70
C VAL A 321 -9.11 6.34 12.76
N SER A 322 -7.97 7.03 12.76
CA SER A 322 -8.00 8.48 12.63
C SER A 322 -8.16 8.81 11.15
N VAL A 323 -9.36 9.26 10.77
CA VAL A 323 -9.64 9.69 9.39
C VAL A 323 -9.22 11.15 9.24
N TYR A 324 -8.29 11.43 8.34
CA TYR A 324 -7.81 12.78 8.09
C TYR A 324 -8.46 13.33 6.84
N LYS A 325 -9.31 14.34 7.03
CA LYS A 325 -9.87 15.12 5.93
C LYS A 325 -8.90 16.24 5.58
N LEU A 326 -8.26 16.14 4.42
CA LEU A 326 -7.56 17.28 3.84
C LEU A 326 -8.59 18.17 3.11
N PRO A 327 -8.59 19.49 3.32
CA PRO A 327 -9.51 20.38 2.63
C PRO A 327 -9.20 20.39 1.12
N PRO A 328 -10.21 20.43 0.23
CA PRO A 328 -9.98 20.76 -1.17
C PRO A 328 -9.38 22.17 -1.23
N ARG A 329 -8.33 22.34 -2.04
CA ARG A 329 -7.73 23.65 -2.27
C ARG A 329 -8.70 24.45 -3.16
N ASP A 330 -9.32 25.49 -2.61
CA ASP A 330 -10.10 26.42 -3.43
C ASP A 330 -9.15 27.11 -4.42
N SER A 331 -9.31 26.79 -5.70
CA SER A 331 -8.52 27.40 -6.78
C SER A 331 -8.90 28.87 -7.05
N SER A 332 -9.81 29.46 -6.26
CA SER A 332 -10.34 30.81 -6.48
C SER A 332 -9.60 31.92 -5.71
N THR A 333 -8.65 31.61 -4.83
CA THR A 333 -7.85 32.62 -4.11
C THR A 333 -6.39 32.63 -4.57
N SER A 334 -6.15 32.97 -5.83
CA SER A 334 -4.81 33.30 -6.34
C SER A 334 -4.53 34.82 -6.28
N ALA A 335 -4.98 35.49 -5.23
CA ALA A 335 -4.60 36.87 -4.96
C ALA A 335 -3.36 36.86 -4.07
N ASN A 336 -2.21 37.10 -4.70
CA ASN A 336 -0.90 37.17 -4.08
C ASN A 336 -0.84 38.38 -3.11
N PRO A 337 -0.85 38.21 -1.77
CA PRO A 337 -0.55 39.29 -0.86
C PRO A 337 0.96 39.31 -0.66
N ALA A 338 1.60 40.32 -1.24
CA ALA A 338 3.01 40.59 -0.98
C ALA A 338 3.26 40.68 0.55
N GLY A 339 4.13 39.80 1.06
CA GLY A 339 4.87 40.05 2.30
C GLY A 339 4.27 39.60 3.63
N GLY A 340 3.60 38.46 3.71
CA GLY A 340 3.23 37.85 5.00
C GLY A 340 3.54 36.35 5.06
N GLU A 341 4.51 35.95 5.89
CA GLU A 341 4.66 34.54 6.30
C GLU A 341 3.35 34.04 6.92
N ALA A 342 2.57 33.27 6.16
CA ALA A 342 1.47 32.51 6.71
C ALA A 342 2.04 31.33 7.51
N LYS A 343 2.35 31.55 8.79
CA LYS A 343 2.58 30.45 9.74
C LYS A 343 1.27 29.68 9.91
N LEU A 344 1.14 28.58 9.18
CA LEU A 344 0.21 27.50 9.56
C LEU A 344 0.58 27.08 10.99
N GLY A 345 -0.29 27.42 11.92
CA GLY A 345 -0.07 27.19 13.34
C GLY A 345 0.22 25.72 13.60
N ARG A 346 1.37 25.44 14.23
CA ARG A 346 1.63 24.14 14.87
C ARG A 346 0.51 23.89 15.89
N ILE A 347 -0.50 23.10 15.52
CA ILE A 347 -1.49 22.59 16.47
C ILE A 347 -0.80 21.48 17.28
N PHE A 348 -0.05 21.86 18.31
CA PHE A 348 0.29 20.95 19.40
C PHE A 348 -0.92 20.83 20.31
N ARG A 349 -1.83 19.89 20.02
CA ARG A 349 -2.70 19.36 21.07
C ARG A 349 -1.91 18.34 21.87
N ARG A 350 -1.63 18.69 23.12
CA ARG A 350 -1.00 17.84 24.12
C ARG A 350 -1.93 16.65 24.40
N HIS A 351 -1.68 15.49 23.80
CA HIS A 351 -2.44 14.27 24.09
C HIS A 351 -2.04 13.70 25.45
N GLY A 352 -3.04 13.40 26.29
CA GLY A 352 -2.86 12.89 27.64
C GLY A 352 -2.15 11.54 27.69
N ARG A 353 -1.44 11.27 28.79
CA ARG A 353 -0.90 9.93 29.10
C ARG A 353 -2.07 8.94 29.20
N PHE A 354 -2.03 7.88 28.39
CA PHE A 354 -2.93 6.74 28.52
C PHE A 354 -2.35 5.78 29.58
N SER A 355 -3.02 5.67 30.72
CA SER A 355 -2.75 4.65 31.73
C SER A 355 -3.99 3.79 31.93
N GLY A 356 -3.85 2.48 31.70
CA GLY A 356 -4.65 1.42 32.31
C GLY A 356 -6.16 1.41 32.02
N ASP A 357 -6.57 1.07 30.80
CA ASP A 357 -7.74 0.19 30.56
C ASP A 357 -7.83 -0.16 29.06
N LEU A 358 -7.78 -1.45 28.73
CA LEU A 358 -7.88 -1.98 27.36
C LEU A 358 -9.34 -2.02 26.88
N ARG A 359 -10.00 -0.85 26.79
CA ARG A 359 -11.29 -0.71 26.11
C ARG A 359 -11.23 0.43 25.08
N PRO A 360 -11.82 0.24 23.88
CA PRO A 360 -11.67 1.19 22.79
C PRO A 360 -12.41 2.48 23.14
N ARG A 361 -11.68 3.60 23.16
CA ARG A 361 -12.26 4.94 23.21
C ARG A 361 -11.87 5.71 21.95
N SER A 362 -12.91 6.06 21.19
CA SER A 362 -13.05 7.17 20.25
C SER A 362 -12.25 7.14 18.94
N CYS A 363 -12.96 6.83 17.85
CA CYS A 363 -12.70 7.33 16.50
C CYS A 363 -13.06 8.83 16.46
N MET A 364 -12.17 9.68 15.95
CA MET A 364 -12.41 11.12 15.82
C MET A 364 -12.64 11.42 14.33
N ILE A 365 -13.89 11.76 13.99
CA ILE A 365 -14.26 12.29 12.68
C ILE A 365 -14.14 13.82 12.77
N ILE A 366 -13.33 14.43 11.91
CA ILE A 366 -13.26 15.89 11.78
C ILE A 366 -14.23 16.31 10.68
N ASP A 367 -15.32 16.96 11.08
CA ASP A 367 -16.24 17.62 10.17
C ASP A 367 -15.86 19.11 9.99
N SER A 368 -16.04 19.62 8.77
CA SER A 368 -15.79 21.01 8.41
C SER A 368 -17.09 21.60 7.86
N GLY A 369 -17.98 22.00 8.77
CA GLY A 369 -19.21 22.72 8.47
C GLY A 369 -19.22 24.07 9.18
N GLU A 370 -19.57 25.11 8.43
CA GLU A 370 -19.66 26.51 8.83
C GLU A 370 -20.41 26.73 10.15
N ALA A 371 -19.84 27.54 11.06
CA ALA A 371 -20.62 28.14 12.12
C ALA A 371 -21.42 29.32 11.52
N PRO A 372 -22.75 29.40 11.71
CA PRO A 372 -23.47 30.63 11.38
C PRO A 372 -22.99 31.72 12.35
N PHE A 373 -22.30 32.71 11.81
CA PHE A 373 -22.08 33.99 12.50
C PHE A 373 -23.44 34.67 12.66
N HIS A 374 -24.06 34.49 13.82
CA HIS A 374 -25.02 35.45 14.37
C HIS A 374 -24.39 36.09 15.60
N ALA A 375 -23.89 37.30 15.43
CA ALA A 375 -23.76 38.26 16.52
C ALA A 375 -24.64 39.46 16.16
N GLY A 376 -25.86 39.43 16.70
CA GLY A 376 -26.72 40.61 16.78
C GLY A 376 -26.08 41.63 17.72
N ALA A 377 -26.18 42.90 17.34
CA ALA A 377 -25.85 44.02 18.19
C ALA A 377 -26.84 44.11 19.36
N CYS A 378 -26.33 44.22 20.58
CA CYS A 378 -27.12 44.72 21.71
C CYS A 378 -27.22 46.25 21.60
N SER A 379 -28.45 46.76 21.55
CA SER A 379 -28.84 48.06 22.08
C SER A 379 -29.23 47.92 23.55
#